data_AF-A0AAU3PMN5-F1
#
_entry.id   AF-A0AAU3PMN5-F1
#
_cell.length_a   1.000
_cell.length_b   1.000
_cell.length_c   1.000
_cell.angle_alpha   90.00
_cell.angle_beta   90.00
_cell.angle_gamma   90.00
#
_symmetry.space_group_name_H-M   'P 1'
#
loop_
_entity.id
_entity.type
_entity.pdbx_description
1 polymer ?
#
loop_
_entity_poly.entity_id
_entity_poly.type
_entity_poly.pdbx_seq_one_letter_code
_entity_poly.pdbx_strand_id
1 'polypeptide(L)'
;MDNLSTHTTPDVKAQPAKNPHAHFHFTPVGSSWLNQIEIWFGITTRQSIHRGTFASVNVLVKQIRDYIDSWNENAKPFTWTATTDEILVKVRLVQTSVRKLVNNNAR
;
A
#
# COMPACT_ATOMS: atom_id res chain seq x y z
N MET A 1 -4.39 -0.68 -6.37
CA MET A 1 -5.13 0.42 -5.74
C MET A 1 -5.68 -0.07 -4.42
N ASP A 2 -5.78 0.80 -3.43
CA ASP A 2 -6.51 0.49 -2.20
C ASP A 2 -8.03 0.51 -2.45
N ASN A 3 -8.82 0.20 -1.42
CA ASN A 3 -10.27 0.12 -1.49
C ASN A 3 -10.98 1.40 -1.03
N LEU A 4 -10.31 2.55 -1.06
CA LEU A 4 -10.96 3.83 -0.73
C LEU A 4 -12.14 4.07 -1.66
N SER A 5 -13.25 4.55 -1.12
CA SER A 5 -14.51 4.72 -1.86
C SER A 5 -14.37 5.62 -3.09
N THR A 6 -13.43 6.57 -3.07
CA THR A 6 -13.10 7.47 -4.18
C THR A 6 -12.60 6.72 -5.43
N HIS A 7 -12.08 5.50 -5.29
CA HIS A 7 -11.67 4.67 -6.42
C HIS A 7 -12.81 3.87 -7.05
N THR A 8 -14.03 3.98 -6.52
CA THR A 8 -15.18 3.17 -6.96
C THR A 8 -16.33 3.98 -7.55
N THR A 9 -16.12 5.29 -7.78
CA THR A 9 -17.11 6.16 -8.41
C THR A 9 -17.41 5.69 -9.85
N PRO A 10 -18.60 6.00 -10.39
CA PRO A 10 -18.96 5.64 -11.77
C PRO A 10 -17.93 6.11 -12.79
N ASP A 11 -17.43 7.33 -12.64
CA ASP A 11 -16.44 7.92 -13.55
C ASP A 11 -15.10 7.15 -13.52
N VAL A 12 -14.63 6.76 -12.33
CA VAL A 12 -13.38 5.99 -12.19
C VAL A 12 -13.55 4.58 -12.74
N LYS A 13 -14.70 3.93 -12.50
CA LYS A 13 -15.00 2.60 -13.04
C LYS A 13 -15.13 2.57 -14.56
N ALA A 14 -15.52 3.69 -15.17
CA ALA A 14 -15.60 3.82 -16.63
C ALA A 14 -14.22 4.04 -17.30
N GLN A 15 -13.19 4.43 -16.52
CA GLN A 15 -11.89 4.81 -17.06
C GLN A 15 -11.13 3.66 -17.77
N PRO A 16 -11.12 2.40 -17.28
CA PRO A 16 -10.44 1.31 -17.98
C PRO A 16 -10.99 1.05 -19.39
N ALA A 17 -12.29 1.28 -19.61
CA ALA A 17 -12.90 1.16 -20.93
C ALA A 17 -12.40 2.24 -21.91
N LYS A 18 -11.91 3.38 -21.39
CA LYS A 18 -11.34 4.48 -22.19
C LYS A 18 -9.86 4.31 -22.49
N ASN A 19 -9.15 3.45 -21.75
CA ASN A 19 -7.74 3.18 -21.97
C ASN A 19 -7.46 1.67 -21.86
N PRO A 20 -7.37 0.95 -22.99
CA PRO A 20 -7.18 -0.51 -23.00
C PRO A 20 -5.84 -0.97 -22.43
N HIS A 21 -4.89 -0.06 -22.22
CA HIS A 21 -3.60 -0.38 -21.59
C HIS A 21 -3.62 -0.26 -20.06
N ALA A 22 -4.71 0.22 -19.46
CA ALA A 22 -4.83 0.41 -18.02
C ALA A 22 -5.71 -0.69 -17.40
N HIS A 23 -5.12 -1.49 -16.50
CA HIS A 23 -5.83 -2.48 -15.70
C HIS A 23 -5.74 -2.12 -14.21
N PHE A 24 -6.88 -2.01 -13.55
CA PHE A 24 -6.92 -1.74 -12.12
C PHE A 24 -6.98 -3.05 -11.32
N HIS A 25 -5.94 -3.27 -10.50
CA HIS A 25 -5.91 -4.31 -9.49
C HIS A 25 -6.13 -3.70 -8.12
N PHE A 26 -7.09 -4.22 -7.36
CA PHE A 26 -7.40 -3.78 -6.00
C PHE A 26 -6.76 -4.71 -4.97
N THR A 27 -6.14 -4.15 -3.94
CA THR A 27 -5.67 -4.95 -2.79
C THR A 27 -6.87 -5.55 -2.06
N PRO A 28 -6.76 -6.74 -1.44
CA PRO A 28 -7.84 -7.25 -0.61
C PRO A 28 -8.23 -6.28 0.52
N VAL A 29 -9.49 -6.33 0.96
CA VAL A 29 -9.96 -5.50 2.08
C VAL A 29 -9.13 -5.80 3.32
N GLY A 30 -8.71 -4.75 4.04
CA GLY A 30 -7.84 -4.87 5.21
C GLY A 30 -6.37 -5.20 4.89
N SER A 31 -5.95 -5.15 3.63
CA SER A 31 -4.58 -5.45 3.20
C SER A 31 -3.80 -4.21 2.75
N SER A 32 -3.92 -3.09 3.48
CA SER A 32 -3.18 -1.86 3.17
C SER A 32 -1.66 -2.05 3.18
N TRP A 33 -1.16 -3.01 3.97
CA TRP A 33 0.26 -3.39 4.01
C TRP A 33 0.83 -3.89 2.67
N LEU A 34 -0.03 -4.32 1.73
CA LEU A 34 0.38 -4.69 0.36
C LEU A 34 0.49 -3.48 -0.58
N ASN A 35 0.03 -2.30 -0.15
CA ASN A 35 0.01 -1.11 -0.97
C ASN A 35 1.41 -0.47 -1.05
N GLN A 36 2.10 -0.66 -2.18
CA GLN A 36 3.47 -0.20 -2.36
C GLN A 36 3.64 1.33 -2.20
N ILE A 37 2.62 2.13 -2.55
CA ILE A 37 2.71 3.58 -2.38
C ILE A 37 2.73 3.98 -0.90
N GLU A 38 2.03 3.25 -0.02
CA GLU A 38 2.06 3.49 1.43
C GLU A 38 3.44 3.16 2.01
N ILE A 39 4.07 2.07 1.54
CA ILE A 39 5.45 1.73 1.89
C ILE A 39 6.40 2.86 1.48
N TRP A 40 6.27 3.33 0.24
CA TRP A 40 7.09 4.42 -0.27
C TRP A 40 6.89 5.72 0.52
N PHE A 41 5.65 6.08 0.88
CA PHE A 41 5.39 7.23 1.76
C PHE A 41 6.06 7.08 3.13
N GLY A 42 6.07 5.87 3.70
CA GLY A 42 6.80 5.59 4.92
C GLY A 42 8.32 5.82 4.77
N ILE A 43 8.89 5.43 3.63
CA ILE A 43 10.31 5.63 3.31
C ILE A 43 10.62 7.12 3.15
N THR A 44 9.89 7.85 2.29
CA THR A 44 10.05 9.29 2.08
C THR A 44 9.88 10.05 3.38
N THR A 45 8.94 9.64 4.23
CA THR A 45 8.74 10.25 5.55
C THR A 45 9.98 10.09 6.41
N ARG A 46 10.52 8.87 6.53
CA ARG A 46 11.69 8.61 7.39
C ARG A 46 12.96 9.28 6.88
N GLN A 47 13.16 9.30 5.56
CA GLN A 47 14.41 9.77 4.96
C GLN A 47 14.44 11.28 4.71
N SER A 48 13.30 11.90 4.39
CA SER A 48 13.26 13.29 3.89
C SER A 48 12.38 14.22 4.74
N ILE A 49 11.29 13.72 5.34
CA ILE A 49 10.28 14.60 5.97
C ILE A 49 10.44 14.66 7.50
N HIS A 50 10.59 13.53 8.19
CA HIS A 50 10.47 13.41 9.65
C HIS A 50 11.49 14.24 10.42
N ARG A 51 12.66 14.51 9.84
CA ARG A 51 13.71 15.34 10.44
C ARG A 51 13.81 16.74 9.83
N GLY A 52 12.96 17.05 8.84
CA GLY A 52 12.97 18.34 8.16
C GLY A 52 12.20 19.40 8.95
N THR A 53 12.75 20.60 9.04
CA THR A 53 11.99 21.79 9.44
C THR A 53 11.75 22.65 8.20
N PHE A 54 10.49 22.89 7.86
CA PHE A 54 10.09 23.56 6.63
C PHE A 54 9.51 24.93 6.93
N ALA A 55 10.13 25.99 6.39
CA ALA A 55 9.68 27.36 6.60
C ALA A 55 8.35 27.69 5.88
N SER A 56 7.94 26.88 4.89
CA SER A 56 6.66 27.01 4.20
C SER A 56 6.28 25.70 3.48
N VAL A 57 5.02 25.61 3.04
CA VAL A 57 4.54 24.53 2.18
C VAL A 57 5.34 24.43 0.88
N ASN A 58 5.74 25.56 0.28
CA ASN A 58 6.53 25.56 -0.96
C ASN A 58 7.89 24.88 -0.76
N VAL A 59 8.53 25.09 0.40
CA VAL A 59 9.80 24.43 0.73
C VAL A 59 9.59 22.92 0.90
N LEU A 60 8.51 22.50 1.58
CA LEU A 60 8.17 21.08 1.72
C LEU A 60 7.89 20.43 0.35
N VAL A 61 7.13 21.08 -0.51
CA VAL A 61 6.83 20.57 -1.86
C VAL A 61 8.13 20.43 -2.66
N LYS A 62 9.03 21.41 -2.60
CA LYS A 62 10.33 21.32 -3.26
C LYS A 62 11.14 20.13 -2.72
N GLN A 63 11.22 19.97 -1.39
CA GLN A 63 11.93 18.85 -0.77
C GLN A 63 11.39 17.48 -1.23
N ILE A 64 10.07 17.34 -1.32
CA ILE A 64 9.45 16.09 -1.80
C ILE A 64 9.79 15.84 -3.27
N ARG A 65 9.78 16.88 -4.11
CA ARG A 65 10.16 16.76 -5.53
C ARG A 65 11.63 16.36 -5.70
N ASP A 66 12.53 17.06 -5.02
CA ASP A 66 13.97 16.75 -5.06
C ASP A 66 14.24 15.30 -4.61
N TYR A 67 13.51 14.83 -3.58
CA TYR A 67 13.60 13.44 -3.14
C TYR A 67 13.06 12.45 -4.19
N ILE A 68 11.94 12.75 -4.85
CA ILE A 68 11.39 11.92 -5.93
C ILE A 68 12.40 11.81 -7.07
N ASP A 69 12.99 12.92 -7.49
CA ASP A 69 13.97 12.94 -8.58
C ASP A 69 15.18 12.07 -8.23
N SER A 70 15.75 12.24 -7.04
CA SER A 70 16.86 11.41 -6.55
C SER A 70 16.49 9.94 -6.40
N TRP A 71 15.29 9.62 -5.90
CA TRP A 71 14.81 8.24 -5.77
C TRP A 71 14.71 7.56 -7.15
N ASN A 72 14.20 8.28 -8.15
CA ASN A 72 13.95 7.75 -9.49
C ASN A 72 15.24 7.40 -10.25
N GLU A 73 16.37 8.01 -9.93
CA GLU A 73 17.67 7.69 -10.55
C GLU A 73 18.06 6.22 -10.36
N ASN A 74 17.66 5.61 -9.24
CA ASN A 74 18.05 4.24 -8.88
C ASN A 74 16.88 3.42 -8.31
N ALA A 75 15.64 3.77 -8.68
CA ALA A 75 14.44 3.11 -8.16
C ALA A 75 14.48 1.60 -8.48
N LYS A 76 14.27 0.77 -7.45
CA LYS A 76 14.20 -0.68 -7.59
C LYS A 76 12.80 -1.17 -7.23
N PRO A 77 12.29 -2.21 -7.92
CA PRO A 77 11.05 -2.86 -7.51
C PRO A 77 11.12 -3.34 -6.06
N PHE A 78 10.02 -3.18 -5.32
CA PHE A 78 9.90 -3.77 -3.99
C PHE A 78 9.92 -5.30 -4.11
N THR A 79 10.82 -5.94 -3.37
CA THR A 79 10.91 -7.40 -3.32
C THR A 79 10.26 -7.89 -2.03
N TRP A 80 9.20 -8.67 -2.16
CA TRP A 80 8.55 -9.33 -1.03
C TRP A 80 9.43 -10.49 -0.57
N THR A 81 9.77 -10.51 0.72
CA THR A 81 10.61 -11.56 1.30
C THR A 81 9.82 -12.79 1.72
N ALA A 82 8.53 -12.62 2.04
CA ALA A 82 7.64 -13.72 2.38
C ALA A 82 7.14 -14.40 1.11
N THR A 83 7.29 -15.71 1.06
CA THR A 83 6.74 -16.53 -0.03
C THR A 83 5.24 -16.72 0.13
N THR A 84 4.56 -17.01 -0.98
CA THR A 84 3.12 -17.34 -0.97
C THR A 84 2.80 -18.48 0.00
N ASP A 85 3.63 -19.53 0.01
CA ASP A 85 3.41 -20.69 0.88
C ASP A 85 3.52 -20.33 2.37
N GLU A 86 4.51 -19.52 2.75
CA GLU A 86 4.64 -19.03 4.12
C GLU A 86 3.43 -18.21 4.56
N ILE A 87 2.93 -17.34 3.67
CA ILE A 87 1.72 -16.55 3.92
C ILE A 87 0.51 -17.47 4.11
N LEU A 88 0.31 -18.45 3.21
CA LEU A 88 -0.82 -19.38 3.27
C LEU A 88 -0.77 -20.28 4.52
N VAL A 89 0.42 -20.69 4.96
CA VAL A 89 0.58 -21.42 6.23
C VAL A 89 0.15 -20.55 7.40
N LYS A 90 0.63 -19.30 7.50
CA LYS A 90 0.25 -18.38 8.59
C LYS A 90 -1.25 -18.09 8.61
N VAL A 91 -1.86 -17.86 7.46
CA VAL A 91 -3.32 -17.64 7.34
C VAL A 91 -4.10 -18.85 7.86
N ARG A 92 -3.73 -20.07 7.46
CA ARG A 92 -4.38 -21.31 7.92
C ARG A 92 -4.27 -21.49 9.44
N LEU A 93 -3.11 -21.19 10.02
CA LEU A 93 -2.89 -21.27 11.47
C LEU A 93 -3.80 -20.30 12.24
N VAL A 94 -3.90 -19.05 11.79
CA VAL A 94 -4.78 -18.03 12.39
C VAL A 94 -6.24 -18.45 12.27
N GLN A 95 -6.68 -18.88 11.07
CA GLN A 95 -8.07 -19.33 10.86
C GLN A 95 -8.44 -20.50 11.77
N THR A 96 -7.53 -21.47 11.95
CA THR A 96 -7.76 -22.63 12.83
C THR A 96 -7.88 -22.19 14.29
N SER A 97 -7.01 -21.29 14.73
CA SER A 97 -7.00 -20.76 16.09
C SER A 97 -8.28 -19.99 16.40
N VAL A 98 -8.72 -19.11 15.48
CA VAL A 98 -9.97 -18.36 15.60
C VAL A 98 -11.17 -19.29 15.70
N ARG A 99 -11.27 -20.32 14.84
CA ARG A 99 -12.37 -21.30 14.90
C ARG A 99 -12.43 -22.01 16.26
N LYS A 100 -11.28 -22.42 16.80
CA LYS A 100 -11.22 -23.06 18.13
C LYS A 100 -11.75 -22.11 19.22
N LEU A 101 -11.34 -20.85 19.21
CA LEU A 101 -11.81 -19.86 20.19
C LEU A 101 -13.31 -19.63 20.11
N VAL A 102 -13.85 -19.46 18.90
CA VAL A 102 -15.30 -19.28 18.69
C VAL A 102 -16.08 -20.50 19.19
N ASN A 103 -15.62 -21.71 18.88
CA ASN A 103 -16.27 -22.94 19.33
C ASN A 103 -16.23 -23.12 20.86
N ASN A 104 -15.15 -22.68 21.51
CA ASN A 104 -15.01 -22.73 22.97
C ASN A 104 -15.92 -21.72 23.68
N ASN A 105 -16.17 -20.56 23.06
CA ASN A 105 -17.02 -19.51 23.62
C ASN A 105 -18.51 -19.68 23.29
N ALA A 106 -18.86 -20.64 22.43
CA ALA A 106 -20.23 -20.99 22.08
C ALA A 106 -20.87 -22.02 23.04
N ARG A 107 -20.16 -22.37 24.13
CA ARG A 107 -20.64 -23.18 25.25
C ARG A 107 -20.80 -22.30 26.48
#